data_AF-A0A9D8P9M0-F1
#
_entry.id   AF-A0A9D8P9M0-F1
#
_cell.length_a   1.000
_cell.length_b   1.000
_cell.length_c   1.000
_cell.angle_alpha   90.00
_cell.angle_beta   90.00
_cell.angle_gamma   90.00
#
_symmetry.space_group_name_H-M   'P 1'
#
loop_
_entity.id
_entity.type
_entity.pdbx_description
1 polymer ?
#
loop_
_entity_poly.entity_id
_entity_poly.type
_entity_poly.pdbx_seq_one_letter_code
_entity_poly.pdbx_strand_id
1 'polypeptide(L)' 'MSSTDFSHDYIVRIYRFEKNKPRSLVGLVEEVGKKGKKGFHTYDELWEILNSPFSDPPPKERKKMKGFK' A
#
# COMPACT_ATOMS: atom_id res chain seq x y z
N MET A 1 9.43 -33.17 -4.93
CA MET A 1 10.33 -32.00 -5.01
C MET A 1 9.71 -30.92 -4.16
N SER A 2 10.37 -30.52 -3.08
CA SER A 2 9.84 -29.56 -2.10
C SER A 2 9.84 -28.16 -2.71
N SER A 3 8.66 -27.68 -3.11
CA SER A 3 8.44 -26.27 -3.44
C SER A 3 8.64 -25.49 -2.15
N THR A 4 9.81 -24.86 -1.97
CA THR A 4 9.92 -23.75 -1.02
C THR A 4 9.07 -22.63 -1.58
N ASP A 5 7.78 -22.60 -1.20
CA ASP A 5 6.96 -21.41 -1.34
C ASP A 5 7.73 -20.28 -0.64
N PHE A 6 8.18 -19.31 -1.43
CA PHE A 6 8.78 -18.10 -0.88
C PHE A 6 7.64 -17.31 -0.23
N SER A 7 7.38 -17.58 1.05
CA SER A 7 6.46 -16.79 1.85
C SER A 7 7.03 -15.37 1.93
N HIS A 8 6.31 -14.42 1.35
CA HIS A 8 6.64 -13.00 1.48
C HIS A 8 6.03 -12.47 2.78
N ASP A 9 6.89 -11.93 3.65
CA ASP A 9 6.45 -11.27 4.88
C ASP A 9 6.21 -9.78 4.62
N TYR A 10 5.08 -9.25 5.09
CA TYR A 10 4.71 -7.84 4.93
C TYR A 10 4.38 -7.19 6.27
N ILE A 11 4.81 -5.94 6.43
CA ILE A 11 4.38 -5.05 7.50
C ILE A 11 3.36 -4.07 6.92
N VAL A 12 2.10 -4.18 7.37
CA VAL A 12 1.01 -3.29 6.95
C VAL A 12 0.66 -2.32 8.08
N ARG A 13 0.74 -1.02 7.80
CA ARG A 13 0.35 0.05 8.73
C ARG A 13 -0.94 0.68 8.25
N ILE A 14 -2.00 0.57 9.05
CA ILE A 14 -3.32 1.13 8.73
C ILE A 14 -3.60 2.32 9.65
N TYR A 15 -3.87 3.45 9.03
CA TYR A 15 -4.31 4.68 9.67
C TYR A 15 -5.76 4.94 9.26
N ARG A 16 -6.63 5.19 10.24
CA ARG A 16 -7.98 5.69 9.98
C ARG A 16 -7.96 7.18 10.28
N PHE A 17 -8.14 7.99 9.25
CA PHE A 17 -8.17 9.43 9.40
C PHE A 17 -9.54 9.96 8.97
N GLU A 18 -10.41 10.20 9.97
CA GLU A 18 -11.42 11.27 10.05
C GLU A 18 -12.55 10.87 11.01
N LYS A 19 -12.93 11.80 11.91
CA LYS A 19 -14.03 11.64 12.88
C LYS A 19 -15.39 11.38 12.20
N ASN A 20 -15.55 11.77 10.93
CA ASN A 20 -16.80 11.71 10.18
C ASN A 20 -16.73 10.88 8.88
N LYS A 21 -15.59 10.25 8.55
CA LYS A 21 -15.46 9.35 7.38
C LYS A 21 -14.80 8.04 7.79
N PRO A 22 -15.56 7.08 8.33
CA PRO A 22 -15.03 5.81 8.80
C PRO A 22 -14.44 4.93 7.68
N ARG A 23 -14.73 5.27 6.41
CA ARG A 23 -14.21 4.62 5.19
C ARG A 23 -12.91 5.26 4.66
N SER A 24 -12.45 6.37 5.24
CA SER A 24 -11.17 6.97 4.91
C SER A 24 -10.05 6.09 5.48
N LEU A 25 -9.52 5.22 4.62
CA LEU A 25 -8.40 4.34 4.91
C LEU A 25 -7.14 4.97 4.33
N VAL A 26 -6.08 5.06 5.13
CA VAL A 26 -4.76 5.44 4.64
C VAL A 26 -3.78 4.47 5.24
N GLY A 27 -2.94 3.84 4.43
CA GLY A 27 -1.98 2.89 4.95
C GLY A 27 -0.71 2.80 4.14
N LEU A 28 0.23 2.05 4.69
CA LEU A 28 1.54 1.76 4.10
C LEU A 28 1.78 0.26 4.15
N VAL A 29 2.35 -0.30 3.08
CA VAL A 29 2.84 -1.67 3.01
C VAL A 29 4.35 -1.63 2.81
N GLU A 30 5.06 -2.42 3.60
CA GLU A 30 6.50 -2.65 3.51
C GLU A 30 6.74 -4.16 3.43
N GLU A 31 7.52 -4.60 2.44
CA GLU A 31 7.92 -6.01 2.33
C GLU A 31 9.21 -6.23 3.13
N VAL A 32 9.22 -7.24 4.00
CA VAL A 32 10.37 -7.53 4.86
C VAL A 32 11.57 -7.92 4.00
N GLY A 33 12.71 -7.28 4.24
CA GLY A 33 13.93 -7.52 3.49
C GLY A 33 14.05 -6.74 2.17
N LYS A 34 12.99 -6.03 1.72
CA LYS A 34 13.08 -5.11 0.58
C LYS A 34 13.07 -3.66 1.04
N LYS A 35 13.80 -2.81 0.31
CA LYS A 35 13.86 -1.38 0.59
C LYS A 35 12.75 -0.66 -0.19
N GLY A 36 11.65 -0.34 0.48
CA GLY A 36 10.57 0.43 -0.13
C GLY A 36 9.28 0.39 0.70
N LYS A 37 8.42 1.41 0.54
CA LYS A 37 7.09 1.44 1.13
C LYS A 37 6.08 1.87 0.09
N LYS A 38 4.95 1.17 0.00
CA LYS A 38 3.84 1.48 -0.91
C LYS A 38 2.67 2.01 -0.10
N GLY A 39 2.16 3.20 -0.46
CA GLY A 39 0.97 3.76 0.17
C GLY A 39 -0.31 3.27 -0.49
N PHE A 40 -1.36 3.08 0.31
CA PHE A 40 -2.70 2.75 -0.18
C PHE A 40 -3.77 3.58 0.52
N HIS A 41 -4.86 3.83 -0.18
CA HIS A 41 -6.02 4.57 0.29
C HIS A 41 -7.32 3.75 0.27
N THR A 42 -7.31 2.57 -0.35
CA THR A 42 -8.45 1.66 -0.42
C THR A 42 -8.00 0.22 -0.16
N TYR A 43 -8.96 -0.66 0.15
CA TYR A 43 -8.69 -2.10 0.29
C TYR A 43 -8.30 -2.75 -1.04
N ASP A 44 -8.83 -2.26 -2.17
CA ASP A 44 -8.48 -2.76 -3.50
C ASP A 44 -7.02 -2.46 -3.82
N GLU A 45 -6.53 -1.26 -3.51
CA GLU A 45 -5.11 -0.92 -3.66
C GLU A 45 -4.22 -1.79 -2.78
N LEU A 46 -4.64 -2.09 -1.56
CA LEU A 46 -3.91 -3.01 -0.68
C LEU A 46 -3.86 -4.42 -1.28
N TRP A 47 -4.98 -4.92 -1.79
CA TRP A 47 -5.07 -6.24 -2.42
C TRP A 47 -4.17 -6.36 -3.65
N GLU A 48 -4.17 -5.34 -4.51
CA GLU A 48 -3.29 -5.25 -5.67
C GLU A 48 -1.81 -5.25 -5.25
N ILE A 49 -1.44 -4.50 -4.21
CA ILE A 49 -0.07 -4.45 -3.71
C ILE A 49 0.40 -5.83 -3.20
N LEU A 50 -0.44 -6.55 -2.48
CA LEU A 50 -0.09 -7.85 -1.87
C LEU A 50 -0.06 -8.99 -2.89
N ASN A 51 -0.90 -8.92 -3.94
CA ASN A 51 -0.97 -9.96 -4.97
C ASN A 51 -0.19 -9.62 -6.24
N SER A 52 0.43 -8.44 -6.32
CA SER A 52 1.22 -8.03 -7.48
C SER A 52 2.45 -8.94 -7.62
N PRO A 53 2.56 -9.71 -8.71
CA PRO A 53 3.77 -10.44 -9.02
C PRO A 53 4.81 -9.41 -9.49
N PHE A 54 5.67 -8.96 -8.58
CA PHE A 54 6.91 -8.25 -8.90
C PHE A 54 6.76 -7.11 -9.92
N SER A 55 6.16 -6.00 -9.50
CA SER A 55 6.57 -4.71 -10.07
C SER A 55 6.54 -3.68 -8.96
N ASP A 56 7.65 -2.98 -8.77
CA ASP A 56 7.67 -1.71 -8.06
C ASP A 56 6.86 -0.73 -8.93
N PRO A 57 5.60 -0.41 -8.58
CA PRO A 57 4.92 0.64 -9.31
C PRO A 57 5.62 1.94 -8.91
N PRO A 58 5.90 2.84 -9.87
CA PRO A 58 6.52 4.12 -9.57
C PRO A 58 5.70 4.84 -8.48
N PRO A 59 6.33 5.62 -7.59
CA PRO A 59 5.62 6.37 -6.57
C PRO A 59 4.49 7.15 -7.24
N LYS A 60 3.22 6.81 -6.94
CA LYS A 60 2.07 7.56 -7.46
C LYS A 60 2.25 9.01 -6.99
N GLU A 61 2.62 9.86 -7.92
CA GLU A 61 2.86 11.27 -7.73
C GLU A 61 1.60 11.87 -7.09
N ARG A 62 1.73 12.43 -5.88
CA ARG A 62 0.65 13.18 -5.25
C ARG A 62 0.33 14.34 -6.19
N LYS A 63 -0.76 14.25 -6.97
CA LYS A 63 -1.32 15.41 -7.66
C LYS A 63 -1.57 16.46 -6.58
N LYS A 64 -0.74 17.50 -6.53
CA LYS A 64 -1.04 18.71 -5.76
C LYS A 64 -2.40 19.18 -6.24
N MET A 65 -3.43 19.06 -5.40
CA MET A 65 -4.66 19.83 -5.59
C MET A 65 -4.22 21.29 -5.68
N LYS A 66 -4.30 21.86 -6.89
CA LYS A 66 -4.16 23.30 -7.09
C LYS A 66 -5.22 23.95 -6.21
N GLY A 67 -4.79 24.89 -5.37
CA GLY A 67 -5.69 25.68 -4.54
C GLY A 67 -6.84 26.21 -5.40
N PHE A 68 -8.06 25.87 -4.99
CA PHE A 68 -9.24 26.57 -5.46
C PHE A 68 -9.37 27.83 -4.60
N LYS A 69 -9.27 28.96 -5.30
CA LYS A 69 -9.57 30.34 -4.92
C LYS A 69 -8.50 31.12 -4.15
#